data_AF-A0A2J8K1S6-F1
#
_entry.id   AF-A0A2J8K1S6-F1
#
_cell.length_a   1.000
_cell.length_b   1.000
_cell.length_c   1.000
_cell.angle_alpha   90.00
_cell.angle_beta   90.00
_cell.angle_gamma   90.00
#
_symmetry.space_group_name_H-M   'P 1'
#
loop_
_entity.id
_entity.type
_entity.pdbx_description
1 polymer ?
#
loop_
_entity_poly.entity_id
_entity_poly.type
_entity_poly.pdbx_seq_one_letter_code
_entity_poly.pdbx_strand_id
1 'polypeptide(L)'
;LTKKRTKVQKKSLLLKKPLRVDLILENTSKVPAPKDVLAHQVPNAKKLRRKEQLWEKLAKQGELPREVRRAQARLLNPSAARAKPGPQDTVERPFYDLWASDNPLDRPLVGQDEFFLEQTKKKGVKRPARLHTKPSQAPAVEVAPAGASYNPSFEDHQTLLSAAHEVELQRQKEAEKLERQLALPTTEQAATQESTFQELCEGLLEESDAELGADRLAQDPEARGQHPSRPVQELPEEEYDRASRESQVQTQVQGEAGGEAGVPR
;
A
#
# COMPACT_ATOMS: atom_id res chain seq x y z
N LEU A 1 -7.13 -3.88 -70.25
CA LEU A 1 -6.92 -2.53 -70.85
C LEU A 1 -6.45 -1.55 -69.78
N THR A 2 -5.14 -1.36 -69.62
CA THR A 2 -4.58 -0.39 -68.66
C THR A 2 -4.54 1.01 -69.30
N LYS A 3 -5.40 1.92 -68.84
CA LYS A 3 -5.47 3.30 -69.36
C LYS A 3 -4.15 4.05 -69.04
N LYS A 4 -3.49 4.61 -70.06
CA LYS A 4 -2.26 5.41 -69.89
C LYS A 4 -2.58 6.68 -69.10
N ARG A 5 -1.83 6.93 -68.01
CA ARG A 5 -1.98 8.12 -67.15
C ARG A 5 -1.63 9.41 -67.91
N THR A 6 -2.41 10.47 -67.70
CA THR A 6 -2.22 11.78 -68.36
C THR A 6 -0.99 12.51 -67.82
N LYS A 7 -0.44 13.46 -68.58
CA LYS A 7 0.76 14.23 -68.18
C LYS A 7 0.58 14.95 -66.83
N VAL A 8 -0.62 15.47 -66.56
CA VAL A 8 -0.96 16.13 -65.29
C VAL A 8 -0.90 15.16 -64.12
N GLN A 9 -1.45 13.95 -64.29
CA GLN A 9 -1.36 12.88 -63.29
C GLN A 9 0.09 12.45 -63.04
N LYS A 10 0.94 12.45 -64.08
CA LYS A 10 2.38 12.14 -63.90
C LYS A 10 3.10 13.21 -63.07
N LYS A 11 2.81 14.50 -63.31
CA LYS A 11 3.41 15.61 -62.54
C LYS A 11 2.96 15.61 -61.07
N SER A 12 1.67 15.40 -60.81
CA SER A 12 1.17 15.33 -59.42
C SER A 12 1.70 14.11 -58.67
N LEU A 13 1.97 13.00 -59.35
CA LEU A 13 2.63 11.85 -58.75
C LEU A 13 4.12 12.09 -58.46
N LEU A 14 4.81 12.90 -59.25
CA LEU A 14 6.20 13.29 -58.98
C LEU A 14 6.30 14.19 -57.75
N LEU A 15 5.33 15.11 -57.55
CA LEU A 15 5.25 15.94 -56.36
C LEU A 15 4.92 15.16 -55.08
N LYS A 16 4.33 13.96 -55.21
CA LYS A 16 4.02 13.04 -54.10
C LYS A 16 5.16 12.08 -53.77
N LYS A 17 6.17 11.96 -54.63
CA LYS A 17 7.35 11.14 -54.34
C LYS A 17 8.29 11.92 -53.43
N PRO A 18 8.82 11.31 -52.37
CA PRO A 18 9.82 11.95 -51.52
C PRO A 18 11.05 12.34 -52.34
N LEU A 19 11.76 13.37 -51.90
CA LEU A 19 13.01 13.75 -52.56
C LEU A 19 14.05 12.67 -52.33
N ARG A 20 15.05 12.59 -53.22
CA ARG A 20 16.12 11.58 -53.11
C ARG A 20 16.91 11.71 -51.81
N VAL A 21 17.01 12.92 -51.26
CA VAL A 21 17.65 13.19 -49.96
C VAL A 21 16.85 12.61 -48.79
N ASP A 22 15.52 12.62 -48.87
CA ASP A 22 14.65 12.07 -47.84
C ASP A 22 14.71 10.54 -47.83
N LEU A 23 14.84 9.92 -49.01
CA LEU A 23 15.02 8.46 -49.14
C LEU A 23 16.29 7.93 -48.45
N ILE A 24 17.31 8.78 -48.25
CA ILE A 24 18.54 8.41 -47.52
C ILE A 24 18.29 8.40 -46.00
N LEU A 25 17.34 9.20 -45.53
CA LEU A 25 16.97 9.31 -44.12
C LEU A 25 15.92 8.25 -43.72
N GLU A 26 15.24 7.65 -44.68
CA GLU A 26 14.33 6.52 -44.45
C GLU A 26 15.10 5.28 -43.96
N ASN A 27 14.51 4.54 -43.02
CA ASN A 27 15.11 3.33 -42.47
C ASN A 27 15.04 2.20 -43.52
N THR A 28 16.18 1.90 -44.17
CA THR A 28 16.32 0.84 -45.18
C THR A 28 16.52 -0.55 -44.58
N SER A 29 16.56 -0.69 -43.26
CA SER A 29 16.73 -1.99 -42.62
C SER A 29 15.49 -2.86 -42.83
N LYS A 30 15.70 -4.17 -43.03
CA LYS A 30 14.61 -5.16 -43.05
C LYS A 30 14.04 -5.44 -41.65
N VAL A 31 14.61 -4.80 -40.63
CA VAL A 31 14.21 -4.97 -39.23
C VAL A 31 13.09 -3.99 -38.94
N PRO A 32 11.92 -4.46 -38.48
CA PRO A 32 10.84 -3.56 -38.12
C PRO A 32 11.32 -2.63 -36.99
N ALA A 33 11.00 -1.34 -37.09
CA ALA A 33 11.27 -0.39 -36.02
C ALA A 33 10.63 -0.90 -34.71
N PRO A 34 11.32 -0.76 -33.56
CA PRO A 34 10.75 -1.13 -32.28
C PRO A 34 9.42 -0.40 -32.09
N LYS A 35 8.38 -1.15 -31.73
CA LYS A 35 7.04 -0.59 -31.52
C LYS A 35 7.12 0.35 -30.32
N ASP A 36 6.70 1.60 -30.50
CA ASP A 36 6.51 2.51 -29.37
C ASP A 36 5.27 2.05 -28.59
N VAL A 37 5.54 1.27 -27.53
CA VAL A 37 4.51 0.64 -26.70
C VAL A 37 3.64 1.70 -26.02
N LEU A 38 4.19 2.89 -25.74
CA LEU A 38 3.47 4.00 -25.10
C LEU A 38 2.56 4.73 -26.10
N ALA A 39 3.02 4.93 -27.35
CA ALA A 39 2.18 5.52 -28.40
C ALA A 39 0.91 4.69 -28.69
N HIS A 40 0.99 3.37 -28.54
CA HIS A 40 -0.15 2.47 -28.74
C HIS A 40 -1.06 2.32 -27.52
N GLN A 41 -0.54 2.62 -26.32
CA GLN A 41 -1.35 2.69 -25.11
C GLN A 41 -2.03 4.05 -25.01
N VAL A 42 -3.13 4.22 -25.75
CA VAL A 42 -3.99 5.40 -25.59
C VAL A 42 -4.91 5.16 -24.39
N PRO A 43 -4.73 5.85 -23.24
CA PRO A 43 -5.64 5.72 -22.13
C PRO A 43 -7.04 6.11 -22.59
N ASN A 44 -8.06 5.35 -22.18
CA ASN A 44 -9.44 5.52 -22.64
C ASN A 44 -9.67 5.31 -24.17
N ALA A 45 -8.84 4.56 -24.89
CA ALA A 45 -9.02 4.26 -26.32
C ALA A 45 -10.44 3.82 -26.71
N LYS A 46 -11.10 2.98 -25.88
CA LYS A 46 -12.48 2.54 -26.11
C LYS A 46 -13.48 3.72 -26.10
N LYS A 47 -13.27 4.73 -25.25
CA LYS A 47 -14.13 5.92 -25.20
C LYS A 47 -13.90 6.83 -26.40
N LEU A 48 -12.66 6.98 -26.85
CA LEU A 48 -12.33 7.76 -28.05
C LEU A 48 -12.95 7.15 -29.31
N ARG A 49 -12.81 5.83 -29.51
CA ARG A 49 -13.48 5.11 -30.61
C ARG A 49 -15.00 5.30 -30.60
N ARG A 50 -15.64 5.27 -29.42
CA ARG A 50 -17.09 5.52 -29.31
C ARG A 50 -17.46 6.96 -29.67
N LYS A 51 -16.63 7.95 -29.33
CA LYS A 51 -16.83 9.35 -29.72
C LYS A 51 -16.64 9.54 -31.23
N GLU A 52 -15.60 8.95 -31.81
CA GLU A 52 -15.34 8.98 -33.25
C GLU A 52 -16.51 8.37 -34.05
N GLN A 53 -16.99 7.19 -33.64
CA GLN A 53 -18.17 6.57 -34.24
C GLN A 53 -19.43 7.43 -34.11
N LEU A 54 -19.61 8.12 -32.98
CA LEU A 54 -20.72 9.05 -32.78
C LEU A 54 -20.59 10.24 -33.74
N TRP A 55 -19.38 10.79 -33.90
CA TRP A 55 -19.13 11.88 -34.84
C TRP A 55 -19.32 11.47 -36.30
N GLU A 56 -18.90 10.26 -36.69
CA GLU A 56 -19.17 9.72 -38.03
C GLU A 56 -20.67 9.55 -38.29
N LYS A 57 -21.42 9.05 -37.30
CA LYS A 57 -22.88 8.93 -37.40
C LYS A 57 -23.55 10.30 -37.56
N LEU A 58 -23.15 11.28 -36.75
CA LEU A 58 -23.64 12.65 -36.87
C LEU A 58 -23.26 13.28 -38.22
N ALA A 59 -22.03 13.05 -38.70
CA ALA A 59 -21.57 13.55 -40.00
C ALA A 59 -22.37 12.94 -41.16
N LYS A 60 -22.69 11.64 -41.10
CA LYS A 60 -23.59 10.97 -42.06
C LYS A 60 -25.01 11.54 -42.02
N GLN A 61 -25.47 11.95 -40.84
CA GLN A 61 -26.76 12.62 -40.64
C GLN A 61 -26.70 14.12 -40.97
N GLY A 62 -25.53 14.68 -41.29
CA GLY A 62 -25.33 16.11 -41.54
C GLY A 62 -25.41 16.99 -40.29
N GLU A 63 -25.41 16.40 -39.09
CA GLU A 63 -25.50 17.12 -37.83
C GLU A 63 -24.12 17.48 -37.28
N LEU A 64 -24.01 18.70 -36.74
CA LEU A 64 -22.80 19.13 -36.03
C LEU A 64 -22.75 18.54 -34.60
N PRO A 65 -21.56 18.18 -34.09
CA PRO A 65 -21.40 17.75 -32.70
C PRO A 65 -21.97 18.77 -31.71
N ARG A 66 -22.53 18.27 -30.60
CA ARG A 66 -23.20 19.10 -29.57
C ARG A 66 -22.32 20.25 -29.06
N GLU A 67 -21.03 20.01 -28.90
CA GLU A 67 -20.06 21.02 -28.44
C GLU A 67 -19.91 22.16 -29.45
N VAL A 68 -19.82 21.84 -30.73
CA VAL A 68 -19.76 22.81 -31.83
C VAL A 68 -21.07 23.60 -31.92
N ARG A 69 -22.22 22.91 -31.84
CA ARG A 69 -23.54 23.58 -31.79
C ARG A 69 -23.65 24.54 -30.60
N ARG A 70 -23.18 24.14 -29.42
CA ARG A 70 -23.17 24.98 -28.23
C ARG A 70 -22.24 26.18 -28.38
N ALA A 71 -21.08 25.99 -29.01
CA ALA A 71 -20.14 27.08 -29.29
C ALA A 71 -20.74 28.08 -30.29
N GLN A 72 -21.33 27.61 -31.38
CA GLN A 72 -22.04 28.45 -32.34
C GLN A 72 -23.20 29.20 -31.67
N ALA A 73 -24.01 28.53 -30.83
CA ALA A 73 -25.08 29.16 -30.09
C ALA A 73 -24.58 30.24 -29.11
N ARG A 74 -23.40 30.07 -28.50
CA ARG A 74 -22.76 31.09 -27.65
C ARG A 74 -22.23 32.28 -28.45
N LEU A 75 -21.80 32.07 -29.70
CA LEU A 75 -21.37 33.14 -30.58
C LEU A 75 -22.57 33.94 -31.12
N LEU A 76 -23.67 33.26 -31.46
CA LEU A 76 -24.91 33.89 -31.91
C LEU A 76 -25.65 34.60 -30.77
N ASN A 77 -25.65 33.98 -29.58
CA ASN A 77 -26.24 34.53 -28.36
C ASN A 77 -25.14 34.67 -27.30
N PRO A 78 -24.29 35.71 -27.40
CA PRO A 78 -23.38 36.01 -26.32
C PRO A 78 -24.22 36.30 -25.09
N SER A 79 -24.07 35.50 -24.03
CA SER A 79 -24.68 35.83 -22.74
C SER A 79 -24.18 37.22 -22.38
N ALA A 80 -25.09 38.14 -22.04
CA ALA A 80 -24.72 39.47 -21.53
C ALA A 80 -23.56 39.27 -20.56
N ALA A 81 -22.43 39.92 -20.82
CA ALA A 81 -21.27 39.83 -19.95
C ALA A 81 -21.77 40.24 -18.58
N ARG A 82 -21.98 39.26 -17.69
CA ARG A 82 -22.14 39.58 -16.27
C ARG A 82 -20.85 40.30 -15.97
N ALA A 83 -20.95 41.60 -15.70
CA ALA A 83 -19.82 42.38 -15.23
C ALA A 83 -19.20 41.48 -14.16
N LYS A 84 -18.00 40.98 -14.43
CA LYS A 84 -17.25 40.38 -13.35
C LYS A 84 -17.26 41.48 -12.30
N PRO A 85 -17.77 41.23 -11.08
CA PRO A 85 -17.61 42.21 -10.04
C PRO A 85 -16.14 42.62 -10.14
N GLY A 86 -15.89 43.91 -10.34
CA GLY A 86 -14.52 44.41 -10.41
C GLY A 86 -13.76 43.89 -9.19
N PRO A 87 -12.42 43.91 -9.19
CA PRO A 87 -11.68 43.64 -7.96
C PRO A 87 -12.31 44.49 -6.87
N GLN A 88 -13.10 43.87 -5.99
CA GLN A 88 -13.78 44.64 -4.97
C GLN A 88 -12.68 45.23 -4.15
N ASP A 89 -12.70 46.55 -3.97
CA ASP A 89 -11.66 47.31 -3.30
C ASP A 89 -11.25 46.55 -2.04
N THR A 90 -10.07 45.94 -2.12
CA THR A 90 -9.51 45.11 -1.05
C THR A 90 -9.29 45.94 0.22
N VAL A 91 -9.37 47.26 0.08
CA VAL A 91 -9.21 48.29 1.10
C VAL A 91 -10.45 48.44 2.00
N GLU A 92 -11.66 48.21 1.49
CA GLU A 92 -12.89 48.32 2.30
C GLU A 92 -13.24 47.01 3.03
N ARG A 93 -12.55 45.93 2.69
CA ARG A 93 -12.72 44.65 3.39
C ARG A 93 -11.86 44.67 4.65
N PRO A 94 -12.45 44.56 5.86
CA PRO A 94 -11.65 44.36 7.06
C PRO A 94 -10.73 43.15 6.84
N PHE A 95 -9.42 43.35 7.02
CA PHE A 95 -8.44 42.28 6.90
C PHE A 95 -8.67 41.28 8.03
N TYR A 96 -9.26 40.13 7.69
CA TYR A 96 -9.38 39.01 8.61
C TYR A 96 -8.12 38.17 8.50
N ASP A 97 -7.31 38.18 9.56
CA ASP A 97 -6.26 37.19 9.70
C ASP A 97 -6.91 35.83 10.03
N LEU A 98 -6.95 34.96 9.01
CA LEU A 98 -7.53 33.62 9.11
C LEU A 98 -6.74 32.70 10.05
N TRP A 99 -5.52 33.11 10.45
CA TRP A 99 -4.64 32.35 11.35
C TRP A 99 -4.53 32.98 12.74
N ALA A 100 -5.17 34.12 12.99
CA ALA A 100 -5.22 34.70 14.31
C ALA A 100 -6.00 33.78 15.25
N SER A 101 -5.55 33.66 16.50
CA SER A 101 -6.25 32.94 17.57
C SER A 101 -7.67 33.47 17.82
N ASP A 102 -7.90 34.74 17.47
CA ASP A 102 -9.18 35.46 17.58
C ASP A 102 -9.94 35.55 16.26
N ASN A 103 -9.92 34.50 15.45
CA ASN A 103 -10.64 34.47 14.18
C ASN A 103 -12.16 34.58 14.40
N PRO A 104 -12.84 35.61 13.85
CA PRO A 104 -14.28 35.79 14.01
C PRO A 104 -15.10 34.66 13.37
N LEU A 105 -14.50 33.86 12.48
CA LEU A 105 -15.13 32.69 11.86
C LEU A 105 -15.15 31.47 12.79
N ASP A 106 -14.23 31.39 13.75
CA ASP A 106 -14.12 30.27 14.69
C ASP A 106 -14.94 30.51 15.97
N ARG A 107 -15.36 31.76 16.20
CA ARG A 107 -16.28 32.09 17.30
C ARG A 107 -17.66 31.49 16.98
N PRO A 108 -18.26 30.70 17.89
CA PRO A 108 -19.65 30.31 17.74
C PRO A 108 -20.49 31.58 17.61
N LEU A 109 -21.46 31.64 16.67
CA LEU A 109 -22.36 32.78 16.54
C LEU A 109 -23.22 32.87 17.80
N VAL A 110 -22.72 33.61 18.80
CA VAL A 110 -23.37 33.77 20.10
C VAL A 110 -24.75 34.38 19.88
N GLY A 111 -25.80 33.64 20.27
CA GLY A 111 -27.19 34.10 20.21
C GLY A 111 -28.00 33.70 18.97
N GLN A 112 -27.51 32.79 18.11
CA GLN A 112 -28.36 32.19 17.05
C GLN A 112 -28.71 30.74 17.38
N ASP A 113 -30.01 30.45 17.42
CA ASP A 113 -30.52 29.10 17.60
C ASP A 113 -30.00 28.16 16.51
N GLU A 114 -29.66 26.92 16.86
CA GLU A 114 -29.18 25.93 15.90
C GLU A 114 -30.18 25.72 14.75
N PHE A 115 -31.47 25.76 15.06
CA PHE A 115 -32.55 25.69 14.09
C PHE A 115 -32.49 26.83 13.07
N PHE A 116 -32.21 28.06 13.50
CA PHE A 116 -32.06 29.20 12.59
C PHE A 116 -30.85 29.05 11.67
N LEU A 117 -29.72 28.57 12.20
CA LEU A 117 -28.51 28.31 11.40
C LEU A 117 -28.70 27.18 10.38
N GLU A 118 -29.52 26.17 10.71
CA GLU A 118 -29.89 25.08 9.83
C GLU A 118 -30.84 25.53 8.71
N GLN A 119 -31.89 26.29 9.05
CA GLN A 119 -32.83 26.84 8.06
C GLN A 119 -32.15 27.83 7.11
N THR A 120 -31.29 28.70 7.64
CA THR A 120 -30.54 29.68 6.83
C THR A 120 -29.31 29.09 6.13
N LYS A 121 -29.00 27.81 6.37
CA LYS A 121 -27.81 27.10 5.83
C LYS A 121 -26.48 27.81 6.14
N LYS A 122 -26.44 28.54 7.25
CA LYS A 122 -25.25 29.25 7.73
C LYS A 122 -24.42 28.40 8.71
N LYS A 123 -24.96 27.26 9.16
CA LYS A 123 -24.22 26.28 9.98
C LYS A 123 -23.06 25.69 9.19
N GLY A 124 -21.85 25.75 9.74
CA GLY A 124 -20.68 25.10 9.18
C GLY A 124 -20.85 23.57 9.14
N VAL A 125 -20.48 22.93 8.04
CA VAL A 125 -20.58 21.46 7.92
C VAL A 125 -19.46 20.81 8.73
N LYS A 126 -19.83 19.90 9.64
CA LYS A 126 -18.86 19.10 10.41
C LYS A 126 -18.00 18.26 9.47
N ARG A 127 -16.69 18.34 9.62
CA ARG A 127 -15.75 17.55 8.80
C ARG A 127 -15.89 16.06 9.15
N PRO A 128 -15.98 15.17 8.15
CA PRO A 128 -16.04 13.73 8.40
C PRO A 128 -14.73 13.20 9.00
N ALA A 129 -14.83 12.27 9.95
CA ALA A 129 -13.69 11.76 10.73
C ALA A 129 -12.55 11.19 9.88
N ARG A 130 -12.88 10.58 8.73
CA ARG A 130 -11.91 10.02 7.77
C ARG A 130 -10.88 11.05 7.29
N LEU A 131 -11.22 12.34 7.27
CA LEU A 131 -10.29 13.39 6.85
C LEU A 131 -9.25 13.75 7.91
N HIS A 132 -9.45 13.35 9.17
CA HIS A 132 -8.46 13.51 10.24
C HIS A 132 -7.42 12.37 10.25
N THR A 133 -7.72 11.25 9.58
CA THR A 133 -6.80 10.12 9.48
C THR A 133 -5.70 10.42 8.47
N LYS A 134 -4.43 10.29 8.90
CA LYS A 134 -3.28 10.40 8.00
C LYS A 134 -3.34 9.26 6.96
N PRO A 135 -3.02 9.51 5.69
CA PRO A 135 -3.13 8.50 4.63
C PRO A 135 -2.13 7.36 4.77
N SER A 136 -0.97 7.59 5.40
CA SER A 136 0.08 6.62 5.65
C SER A 136 0.44 6.59 7.13
N GLN A 137 0.81 5.40 7.62
CA GLN A 137 1.40 5.23 8.95
C GLN A 137 2.91 5.52 8.95
N ALA A 138 3.54 5.45 7.78
CA ALA A 138 4.96 5.74 7.62
C ALA A 138 5.27 7.20 7.99
N PRO A 139 6.44 7.46 8.62
CA PRO A 139 6.91 8.81 8.86
C PRO A 139 7.07 9.55 7.52
N ALA A 140 6.86 10.87 7.54
CA ALA A 140 6.91 11.68 6.32
C ALA A 140 8.33 11.77 5.72
N VAL A 141 9.36 11.54 6.54
CA VAL A 141 10.77 11.58 6.16
C VAL A 141 11.47 10.38 6.80
N GLU A 142 12.15 9.58 5.98
CA GLU A 142 13.07 8.56 6.46
C GLU A 142 14.37 9.25 6.90
N VAL A 143 14.69 9.15 8.19
CA VAL A 143 15.93 9.72 8.74
C VAL A 143 17.01 8.66 8.68
N ALA A 144 18.05 8.93 7.88
CA ALA A 144 19.22 8.06 7.82
C ALA A 144 20.01 8.12 9.15
N PRO A 145 20.50 6.97 9.66
CA PRO A 145 21.36 6.95 10.84
C PRO A 145 22.70 7.66 10.58
N ALA A 146 23.33 8.19 11.63
CA ALA A 146 24.60 8.93 11.53
C ALA A 146 25.72 8.12 10.85
N GLY A 147 25.73 6.80 11.04
CA GLY A 147 26.66 5.85 10.41
C GLY A 147 26.58 5.79 8.88
N ALA A 148 25.50 6.30 8.27
CA ALA A 148 25.31 6.33 6.82
C ALA A 148 25.90 7.59 6.16
N SER A 149 26.45 8.51 6.95
CA SER A 149 27.14 9.68 6.42
C SER A 149 28.44 9.27 5.70
N TYR A 150 29.00 10.16 4.87
CA TYR A 150 30.23 9.86 4.11
C TYR A 150 31.48 9.74 5.01
N ASN A 151 31.48 10.41 6.16
CA ASN A 151 32.55 10.36 7.16
C ASN A 151 31.95 10.14 8.55
N PRO A 152 31.43 8.94 8.83
CA PRO A 152 30.80 8.64 10.11
C PRO A 152 31.87 8.47 11.19
N SER A 153 31.47 8.63 12.46
CA SER A 153 32.32 8.13 13.55
C SER A 153 32.42 6.60 13.45
N PHE A 154 33.50 6.03 13.97
CA PHE A 154 33.69 4.59 13.94
C PHE A 154 32.55 3.85 14.65
N GLU A 155 32.11 4.37 15.80
CA GLU A 155 31.02 3.79 16.59
C GLU A 155 29.70 3.84 15.81
N ASP A 156 29.35 4.97 15.19
CA ASP A 156 28.12 5.10 14.41
C ASP A 156 28.09 4.17 13.19
N HIS A 157 29.24 3.96 12.55
CA HIS A 157 29.34 3.02 11.43
C HIS A 157 29.20 1.56 11.89
N GLN A 158 29.85 1.18 12.99
CA GLN A 158 29.74 -0.19 13.54
C GLN A 158 28.32 -0.50 14.00
N THR A 159 27.66 0.44 14.67
CA THR A 159 26.25 0.27 15.08
C THR A 159 25.30 0.12 13.89
N LEU A 160 25.54 0.85 12.80
CA LEU A 160 24.79 0.69 11.56
C LEU A 160 24.97 -0.72 10.98
N LEU A 161 26.21 -1.20 10.89
CA LEU A 161 26.51 -2.53 10.36
C LEU A 161 25.95 -3.65 11.24
N SER A 162 26.03 -3.53 12.56
CA SER A 162 25.47 -4.53 13.48
C SER A 162 23.94 -4.61 13.35
N ALA A 163 23.26 -3.46 13.30
CA ALA A 163 21.81 -3.41 13.11
C ALA A 163 21.38 -4.01 11.76
N ALA A 164 22.13 -3.73 10.67
CA ALA A 164 21.87 -4.33 9.37
C ALA A 164 22.07 -5.86 9.39
N HIS A 165 23.12 -6.33 10.05
CA HIS A 165 23.42 -7.75 10.19
C HIS A 165 22.33 -8.51 10.96
N GLU A 166 21.79 -7.93 12.04
CA GLU A 166 20.70 -8.55 12.80
C GLU A 166 19.43 -8.75 11.96
N VAL A 167 19.06 -7.76 11.14
CA VAL A 167 17.92 -7.87 10.22
C VAL A 167 18.15 -8.97 9.19
N GLU A 168 19.35 -9.06 8.62
CA GLU A 168 19.67 -10.11 7.65
C GLU A 168 19.66 -11.51 8.30
N LEU A 169 20.14 -11.66 9.54
CA LEU A 169 20.03 -12.92 10.28
C LEU A 169 18.58 -13.34 10.52
N GLN A 170 17.69 -12.39 10.83
CA GLN A 170 16.27 -12.67 10.99
C GLN A 170 15.65 -13.13 9.67
N ARG A 171 15.95 -12.44 8.56
CA ARG A 171 15.49 -12.82 7.21
C ARG A 171 15.98 -14.21 6.81
N GLN A 172 17.25 -14.53 7.07
CA GLN A 172 17.81 -15.85 6.80
C GLN A 172 17.10 -16.93 7.61
N LYS A 173 16.87 -16.73 8.91
CA LYS A 173 16.13 -17.68 9.75
C LYS A 173 14.69 -17.88 9.28
N GLU A 174 14.02 -16.82 8.86
CA GLU A 174 12.66 -16.91 8.32
C GLU A 174 12.65 -17.66 6.98
N ALA A 175 13.60 -17.38 6.09
CA ALA A 175 13.76 -18.10 4.84
C ALA A 175 14.03 -19.58 5.07
N GLU A 176 14.97 -19.93 5.96
CA GLU A 176 15.25 -21.33 6.31
C GLU A 176 14.04 -22.03 6.93
N LYS A 177 13.27 -21.34 7.78
CA LYS A 177 12.01 -21.89 8.33
C LYS A 177 11.02 -22.19 7.22
N LEU A 178 10.85 -21.29 6.26
CA LEU A 178 9.98 -21.49 5.11
C LEU A 178 10.48 -22.62 4.21
N GLU A 179 11.78 -22.68 3.94
CA GLU A 179 12.39 -23.77 3.16
C GLU A 179 12.16 -25.13 3.83
N ARG A 180 12.34 -25.23 5.15
CA ARG A 180 12.04 -26.45 5.91
C ARG A 180 10.57 -26.83 5.86
N GLN A 181 9.66 -25.85 5.89
CA GLN A 181 8.22 -26.10 5.78
C GLN A 181 7.79 -26.51 4.37
N LEU A 182 8.46 -25.97 3.34
CA LEU A 182 8.18 -26.25 1.93
C LEU A 182 8.91 -27.49 1.40
N ALA A 183 9.97 -27.93 2.07
CA ALA A 183 10.70 -29.15 1.76
C ALA A 183 9.80 -30.37 2.03
N LEU A 184 8.99 -30.74 1.02
CA LEU A 184 8.33 -32.02 0.99
C LEU A 184 9.40 -33.12 0.84
N PRO A 185 9.31 -34.24 1.59
CA PRO A 185 10.24 -35.33 1.40
C PRO A 185 10.17 -35.83 -0.04
N THR A 186 11.33 -36.07 -0.65
CA THR A 186 11.45 -36.70 -1.97
C THR A 186 10.70 -38.03 -1.95
N THR A 187 10.15 -38.49 -3.08
CA THR A 187 9.30 -39.71 -3.14
C THR A 187 9.93 -40.96 -2.53
N GLU A 188 11.27 -41.03 -2.47
CA GLU A 188 12.05 -42.12 -1.85
C GLU A 188 12.15 -42.01 -0.32
N GLN A 189 12.04 -40.79 0.23
CA GLN A 189 12.07 -40.48 1.67
C GLN A 189 10.66 -40.27 2.25
N ALA A 190 9.63 -40.32 1.41
CA ALA A 190 8.26 -40.30 1.87
C ALA A 190 8.01 -41.58 2.70
N ALA A 191 7.35 -41.43 3.85
CA ALA A 191 7.09 -42.53 4.76
C ALA A 191 6.30 -43.64 4.04
N THR A 192 7.01 -44.70 3.64
CA THR A 192 6.42 -45.92 3.11
C THR A 192 5.77 -46.69 4.25
N GLN A 193 4.78 -47.52 3.95
CA GLN A 193 4.08 -48.32 4.96
C GLN A 193 5.06 -49.19 5.79
N GLU A 194 6.15 -49.64 5.17
CA GLU A 194 7.21 -50.40 5.82
C GLU A 194 7.98 -49.56 6.85
N SER A 195 8.34 -48.30 6.53
CA SER A 195 8.98 -47.39 7.49
C SER A 195 8.09 -47.09 8.68
N THR A 196 6.80 -46.83 8.43
CA THR A 196 5.83 -46.60 9.52
C THR A 196 5.63 -47.84 10.38
N PHE A 197 5.72 -49.03 9.80
CA PHE A 197 5.62 -50.28 10.55
C PHE A 197 6.86 -50.52 11.42
N GLN A 198 8.06 -50.23 10.91
CA GLN A 198 9.30 -50.31 11.68
C GLN A 198 9.27 -49.36 12.89
N GLU A 199 8.86 -48.11 12.71
CA GLU A 199 8.70 -47.14 13.80
C GLU A 199 7.70 -47.62 14.88
N LEU A 200 6.61 -48.30 14.48
CA LEU A 200 5.64 -48.87 15.42
C LEU A 200 6.17 -50.12 16.15
N CYS A 201 7.14 -50.81 15.57
CA CYS A 201 7.80 -51.96 16.20
C CYS A 201 8.98 -51.54 17.09
N GLU A 202 9.63 -50.42 16.79
CA GLU A 202 10.66 -49.82 17.63
C GLU A 202 10.05 -49.35 18.96
N GLY A 203 10.53 -49.91 20.07
CA GLY A 203 9.98 -49.70 21.42
C GLY A 203 9.02 -50.79 21.91
N LEU A 204 8.62 -51.75 21.06
CA LEU A 204 7.89 -52.95 21.49
C LEU A 204 8.84 -54.10 21.88
N LEU A 205 10.04 -54.16 21.29
CA LEU A 205 11.10 -55.06 21.75
C LEU A 205 11.91 -54.37 22.85
N GLU A 206 11.84 -54.92 24.07
CA GLU A 206 12.73 -54.55 25.17
C GLU A 206 14.19 -54.90 24.77
N GLU A 207 15.12 -53.97 24.97
CA GLU A 207 16.55 -54.13 24.69
C GLU A 207 17.18 -55.22 25.58
N SER A 208 17.01 -56.49 25.21
CA SER A 208 17.72 -57.62 25.82
C SER A 208 18.43 -58.43 24.73
N ASP A 209 19.61 -57.96 24.31
CA ASP A 209 20.76 -58.77 23.88
C ASP A 209 21.86 -57.89 23.26
N ALA A 210 22.56 -57.12 24.10
CA ALA A 210 23.81 -56.48 23.70
C ALA A 210 24.80 -56.40 24.89
N GLU A 211 25.16 -57.56 25.46
CA GLU A 211 26.42 -57.72 26.20
C GLU A 211 27.32 -58.70 25.44
N LEU A 212 28.35 -58.20 24.76
CA LEU A 212 29.71 -58.74 24.71
C LEU A 212 30.54 -58.04 23.63
N GLY A 213 31.47 -57.19 24.06
CA GLY A 213 32.50 -56.63 23.17
C GLY A 213 33.22 -55.42 23.75
N ALA A 214 33.85 -55.58 24.92
CA ALA A 214 34.86 -54.64 25.39
C ALA A 214 36.05 -54.63 24.43
N ASP A 215 36.45 -53.44 23.98
CA ASP A 215 37.84 -52.96 23.86
C ASP A 215 37.99 -51.90 22.76
N ARG A 216 37.91 -50.62 23.14
CA ARG A 216 38.78 -49.59 22.56
C ARG A 216 39.12 -48.54 23.60
N LEU A 217 40.39 -48.58 23.99
CA LEU A 217 41.06 -47.76 24.98
C LEU A 217 41.07 -46.27 24.59
N ALA A 218 40.71 -45.45 25.58
CA ALA A 218 41.33 -44.19 26.01
C ALA A 218 41.77 -43.15 24.95
N GLN A 219 40.99 -42.06 24.85
CA GLN A 219 41.50 -40.68 24.78
C GLN A 219 40.57 -39.76 25.60
N ASP A 220 41.09 -39.17 26.67
CA ASP A 220 40.50 -38.05 27.45
C ASP A 220 40.93 -36.70 26.82
N PRO A 221 40.37 -35.52 27.20
CA PRO A 221 39.10 -35.18 27.85
C PRO A 221 38.36 -33.97 27.20
N GLU A 222 37.22 -33.60 27.78
CA GLU A 222 36.50 -32.31 27.61
C GLU A 222 35.65 -32.10 26.34
N ALA A 223 34.41 -32.58 26.40
CA ALA A 223 33.26 -31.85 25.87
C ALA A 223 32.08 -32.03 26.83
N ARG A 224 31.87 -31.06 27.72
CA ARG A 224 30.61 -30.93 28.47
C ARG A 224 29.49 -30.60 27.48
N GLY A 225 28.96 -31.64 26.84
CA GLY A 225 27.70 -31.60 26.10
C GLY A 225 26.55 -31.49 27.09
N GLN A 226 26.05 -30.28 27.26
CA GLN A 226 24.80 -30.00 27.95
C GLN A 226 23.69 -30.77 27.22
N HIS A 227 23.00 -31.67 27.91
CA HIS A 227 21.75 -32.23 27.42
C HIS A 227 20.77 -31.07 27.19
N PRO A 228 20.14 -30.93 26.01
CA PRO A 228 19.05 -29.99 25.86
C PRO A 228 17.87 -30.49 26.70
N SER A 229 17.69 -29.89 27.87
CA SER A 229 16.46 -30.02 28.65
C SER A 229 15.30 -29.56 27.77
N ARG A 230 14.30 -30.44 27.58
CA ARG A 230 13.00 -30.07 27.01
C ARG A 230 12.48 -28.81 27.73
N PRO A 231 12.09 -27.74 27.01
CA PRO A 231 11.39 -26.65 27.64
C PRO A 231 10.05 -27.19 28.13
N VAL A 232 9.85 -27.15 29.44
CA VAL A 232 8.53 -27.24 30.06
C VAL A 232 7.71 -26.11 29.46
N GLN A 233 6.59 -26.46 28.83
CA GLN A 233 5.62 -25.47 28.37
C GLN A 233 5.00 -24.85 29.62
N GLU A 234 5.50 -23.69 30.04
CA GLU A 234 4.82 -22.83 31.00
C GLU A 234 3.57 -22.28 30.30
N LEU A 235 2.41 -22.73 30.77
CA LEU A 235 1.13 -22.13 30.43
C LEU A 235 1.15 -20.65 30.89
N PRO A 236 0.48 -19.73 30.18
CA PRO A 236 0.59 -18.31 30.46
C PRO A 236 0.13 -17.96 31.88
N GLU A 237 0.97 -17.26 32.65
CA GLU A 237 0.66 -16.74 34.00
C GLU A 237 -0.51 -15.73 34.02
N GLU A 238 -1.11 -15.41 32.88
CA GLU A 238 -2.19 -14.42 32.75
C GLU A 238 -3.55 -14.88 33.32
N GLU A 239 -3.75 -16.18 33.58
CA GLU A 239 -4.98 -16.69 34.21
C GLU A 239 -4.95 -16.67 35.75
N TYR A 240 -3.77 -16.81 36.37
CA TYR A 240 -3.63 -16.81 37.85
C TYR A 240 -3.88 -15.42 38.45
N ASP A 241 -3.46 -14.36 37.74
CA ASP A 241 -3.69 -12.97 38.16
C ASP A 241 -5.15 -12.56 38.05
N ARG A 242 -5.91 -13.13 37.10
CA ARG A 242 -7.32 -12.81 36.91
C ARG A 242 -8.18 -13.43 38.02
N ALA A 243 -7.90 -14.69 38.39
CA ALA A 243 -8.57 -15.36 39.51
C ALA A 243 -8.26 -14.72 40.87
N SER A 244 -7.04 -14.22 41.07
CA SER A 244 -6.66 -13.49 42.30
C SER A 244 -7.31 -12.11 42.39
N ARG A 245 -7.49 -11.41 41.26
CA ARG A 245 -8.21 -10.13 41.22
C ARG A 245 -9.72 -10.32 41.43
N GLU A 246 -10.31 -11.37 40.86
CA GLU A 246 -11.74 -11.67 41.02
C GLU A 246 -12.07 -12.04 42.48
N SER A 247 -11.21 -12.82 43.16
CA SER A 247 -11.39 -13.13 44.59
C SER A 247 -11.18 -11.92 45.51
N GLN A 248 -10.28 -10.99 45.19
CA GLN A 248 -10.15 -9.72 45.91
C GLN A 248 -11.37 -8.81 45.73
N VAL A 249 -11.94 -8.75 44.52
CA VAL A 249 -13.17 -7.96 44.28
C VAL A 249 -14.36 -8.59 45.03
N GLN A 250 -14.45 -9.92 45.07
CA GLN A 250 -15.56 -10.62 45.72
C GLN A 250 -15.51 -10.50 47.27
N THR A 251 -14.31 -10.42 47.86
CA THR A 251 -14.14 -10.16 49.29
C THR A 251 -14.41 -8.70 49.66
N GLN A 252 -14.08 -7.73 48.80
CA GLN A 252 -14.44 -6.32 49.03
C GLN A 252 -15.95 -6.08 48.95
N VAL A 253 -16.65 -6.72 48.00
CA VAL A 253 -18.11 -6.64 47.89
C VAL A 253 -18.82 -7.29 49.10
N GLN A 254 -18.25 -8.34 49.69
CA GLN A 254 -18.79 -8.94 50.93
C GLN A 254 -18.45 -8.11 52.20
N GLY A 255 -17.35 -7.35 52.19
CA GLY A 255 -16.98 -6.45 53.28
C GLY A 255 -17.84 -5.18 53.35
N GLU A 256 -18.29 -4.65 52.22
CA GLU A 256 -19.16 -3.46 52.18
C GLU A 256 -20.63 -3.78 52.53
N ALA A 257 -21.08 -5.02 52.34
CA ALA A 257 -22.44 -5.44 52.70
C ALA A 257 -22.64 -5.75 54.21
N GLY A 258 -21.56 -5.82 55.01
CA GLY A 258 -21.60 -6.12 56.45
C GLY A 258 -21.54 -4.90 57.37
N GLY A 259 -21.51 -3.68 56.81
CA GLY A 259 -21.22 -2.43 57.53
C GLY A 259 -22.41 -1.52 57.84
N GLU A 260 -23.65 -2.04 57.95
CA GLU A 260 -24.79 -1.26 58.47
C GLU A 260 -25.53 -2.06 59.55
N ALA A 261 -24.94 -2.10 60.76
CA ALA A 261 -25.66 -2.51 61.95
C ALA A 261 -25.18 -1.74 63.18
N GLY A 262 -25.91 -0.66 63.49
CA GLY A 262 -26.27 -0.32 64.86
C GLY A 262 -25.31 0.55 65.66
N VAL A 263 -25.68 1.81 65.84
CA VAL A 263 -25.51 2.50 67.13
C VAL A 263 -26.78 3.31 67.42
N PRO A 264 -27.62 2.92 68.39
CA PRO A 264 -28.67 3.79 68.92
C PRO A 264 -28.16 4.53 70.16
N ARG A 265 -28.25 5.86 70.16
CA ARG A 265 -28.71 6.70 71.28
C ARG A 265 -28.71 8.17 70.91
#